data_AF-A0A3M7F9G8-F1
#
_entry.id   AF-A0A3M7F9G8-F1
#
_cell.length_a   1.000
_cell.length_b   1.000
_cell.length_c   1.000
_cell.angle_alpha   90.00
_cell.angle_beta   90.00
_cell.angle_gamma   90.00
#
_symmetry.space_group_name_H-M   'P 1'
#
loop_
_entity.id
_entity.type
_entity.pdbx_description
1 polymer ?
#
loop_
_entity_poly.entity_id
_entity_poly.type
_entity_poly.pdbx_seq_one_letter_code
_entity_poly.pdbx_strand_id
1 'polypeptide(L)'
;MPAKEPGTGIDLSRYEALDAPARGDLPAWKTTLQQAYTSAEYLRGREVNLGLLETYGKNAWLISNARLEDELKALEREVEAAKLELEAVEQGRRAMQSNVAGELQGLEETWRKGVGRMVEAQAAAERVKEEILERRRQGAS
;
A
#
# COMPACT_ATOMS: atom_id res chain seq x y z
N MET A 1 -4.00 -20.76 1.81
CA MET A 1 -4.07 -22.12 1.24
C MET A 1 -2.82 -22.87 1.67
N PRO A 2 -2.91 -24.14 2.07
CA PRO A 2 -1.73 -24.90 2.45
C PRO A 2 -0.77 -25.00 1.26
N ALA A 3 0.54 -24.95 1.54
CA ALA A 3 1.57 -25.10 0.52
C ALA A 3 1.47 -26.48 -0.12
N LYS A 4 1.50 -26.53 -1.46
CA LYS A 4 1.41 -27.79 -2.22
C LYS A 4 2.71 -28.58 -2.02
N GLU A 5 2.61 -29.89 -1.77
CA GLU A 5 3.80 -30.74 -1.60
C GLU A 5 4.66 -30.73 -2.87
N PRO A 6 6.00 -30.62 -2.75
CA PRO A 6 6.89 -30.64 -3.91
C PRO A 6 6.72 -31.95 -4.68
N GLY A 7 6.50 -31.87 -5.99
CA GLY A 7 6.29 -33.03 -6.86
C GLY A 7 4.82 -33.41 -7.10
N THR A 8 3.86 -32.78 -6.42
CA THR A 8 2.41 -32.93 -6.72
C THR A 8 1.96 -32.02 -7.88
N GLY A 9 2.80 -31.93 -8.92
CA GLY A 9 2.54 -31.15 -10.13
C GLY A 9 1.37 -31.68 -10.95
N ILE A 10 1.07 -31.00 -12.06
CA ILE A 10 0.15 -31.55 -13.05
C ILE A 10 0.83 -32.77 -13.68
N ASP A 11 0.13 -33.90 -13.72
CA ASP A 11 0.59 -35.10 -14.41
C ASP A 11 0.66 -34.84 -15.93
N LEU A 12 1.86 -34.94 -16.50
CA LEU A 12 2.13 -34.71 -17.91
C LEU A 12 2.17 -35.99 -18.74
N SER A 13 2.10 -37.18 -18.12
CA SER A 13 2.15 -38.47 -18.82
C SER A 13 1.04 -38.62 -19.87
N ARG A 14 -0.07 -37.88 -19.70
CA ARG A 14 -1.16 -37.77 -20.67
C ARG A 14 -0.74 -37.18 -22.03
N TYR A 15 0.31 -36.36 -22.05
CA TYR A 15 0.83 -35.71 -23.26
C TYR A 15 2.04 -36.45 -23.85
N GLU A 16 2.51 -37.50 -23.19
CA GLU A 16 3.58 -38.33 -23.68
C GLU A 16 3.06 -39.31 -24.75
N ALA A 17 3.96 -39.79 -25.59
CA ALA A 17 3.62 -40.82 -26.56
C ALA A 17 3.29 -42.12 -25.82
N LEU A 18 2.22 -42.80 -26.24
CA LEU A 18 1.83 -44.08 -25.67
C LEU A 18 2.67 -45.19 -26.29
N ASP A 19 3.30 -46.00 -25.44
CA ASP A 19 4.04 -47.19 -25.88
C ASP A 19 3.11 -48.35 -26.22
N ALA A 20 3.51 -49.15 -27.19
CA ALA A 20 2.80 -50.36 -27.55
C ALA A 20 2.95 -51.42 -26.44
N PRO A 21 1.84 -51.96 -25.89
CA PRO A 21 1.91 -53.03 -24.90
C PRO A 21 2.52 -54.32 -25.45
N ALA A 22 2.92 -55.23 -24.55
CA ALA A 22 3.43 -56.54 -24.93
C ALA A 22 2.41 -57.34 -25.76
N ARG A 23 2.90 -58.18 -26.68
CA ARG A 23 2.02 -59.04 -27.49
C ARG A 23 1.28 -60.04 -26.60
N GLY A 24 -0.04 -60.16 -26.81
CA GLY A 24 -0.89 -61.11 -26.07
C GLY A 24 -1.59 -60.53 -24.83
N ASP A 25 -1.22 -59.33 -24.37
CA ASP A 25 -1.88 -58.67 -23.23
C ASP A 25 -3.11 -57.87 -23.67
N LEU A 26 -4.20 -58.59 -23.96
CA LEU A 26 -5.45 -57.99 -24.43
C LEU A 26 -6.00 -56.87 -23.51
N PRO A 27 -5.99 -57.00 -22.16
CA PRO A 27 -6.37 -55.92 -21.27
C PRO A 27 -5.52 -54.64 -21.44
N ALA A 28 -4.20 -54.76 -21.49
CA ALA A 28 -3.32 -53.60 -21.67
C ALA A 28 -3.57 -52.92 -23.03
N TRP A 29 -3.72 -53.70 -24.10
CA TRP A 29 -4.06 -53.18 -25.43
C TRP A 29 -5.38 -52.41 -25.47
N LYS A 30 -6.41 -52.86 -24.75
CA LYS A 30 -7.69 -52.12 -24.66
C LYS A 30 -7.54 -50.77 -23.97
N THR A 31 -6.80 -50.74 -22.86
CA THR A 31 -6.53 -49.50 -22.11
C THR A 31 -5.72 -48.51 -22.94
N THR A 32 -4.62 -48.94 -23.56
CA THR A 32 -3.79 -48.09 -24.40
C THR A 32 -4.56 -47.58 -25.61
N LEU A 33 -5.41 -48.40 -26.23
CA LEU A 33 -6.26 -47.97 -27.35
C LEU A 33 -7.24 -46.87 -26.92
N GLN A 34 -7.91 -47.03 -25.77
CA GLN A 34 -8.82 -46.02 -25.26
C GLN A 34 -8.10 -44.69 -24.96
N GLN A 35 -6.90 -44.77 -24.38
CA GLN A 35 -6.04 -43.60 -24.17
C GLN A 35 -5.64 -42.95 -25.49
N ALA A 36 -5.24 -43.73 -26.49
CA ALA A 36 -4.85 -43.23 -27.80
C ALA A 36 -6.00 -42.49 -28.51
N TYR A 37 -7.22 -43.02 -28.47
CA TYR A 37 -8.40 -42.33 -28.99
C TYR A 37 -8.65 -41.00 -28.27
N THR A 38 -8.52 -40.99 -26.95
CA THR A 38 -8.68 -39.77 -26.15
C THR A 38 -7.64 -38.71 -26.54
N SER A 39 -6.37 -39.12 -26.70
CA SER A 39 -5.30 -38.22 -27.14
C SER A 39 -5.50 -37.71 -28.57
N ALA A 40 -5.97 -38.56 -29.48
CA ALA A 40 -6.26 -38.17 -30.85
C ALA A 40 -7.35 -37.10 -30.94
N GLU A 41 -8.47 -37.28 -30.22
CA GLU A 41 -9.55 -36.28 -30.18
C GLU A 41 -9.11 -34.97 -29.51
N TYR A 42 -8.30 -35.04 -28.45
CA TYR A 42 -7.71 -33.84 -27.85
C TYR A 42 -6.83 -33.07 -28.84
N LEU A 43 -5.94 -33.76 -29.57
CA LEU A 43 -5.06 -33.14 -30.55
C LEU A 43 -5.86 -32.51 -31.71
N ARG A 44 -6.94 -33.16 -32.15
CA ARG A 44 -7.87 -32.60 -33.14
C ARG A 44 -8.52 -31.31 -32.64
N GLY A 45 -9.00 -31.29 -31.39
CA GLY A 45 -9.52 -30.07 -30.78
C GLY A 45 -8.46 -28.97 -30.63
N ARG A 46 -7.23 -29.35 -30.28
CA ARG A 46 -6.09 -28.43 -30.18
C ARG A 46 -5.74 -27.81 -31.52
N GLU A 47 -5.77 -28.56 -32.61
CA GLU A 47 -5.55 -28.04 -33.97
C GLU A 47 -6.56 -26.96 -34.32
N VAL A 48 -7.86 -27.19 -34.05
CA VAL A 48 -8.92 -26.19 -34.25
C VAL A 48 -8.65 -24.94 -33.41
N ASN A 49 -8.31 -25.10 -32.13
CA ASN A 49 -8.01 -23.98 -31.24
C ASN A 49 -6.79 -23.18 -31.70
N LEU A 50 -5.74 -23.85 -32.19
CA LEU A 50 -4.55 -23.20 -32.73
C LEU A 50 -4.88 -22.44 -34.02
N GLY A 51 -5.74 -22.98 -34.89
CA GLY A 51 -6.22 -22.27 -36.08
C GLY A 51 -7.00 -20.99 -35.73
N LEU A 52 -7.85 -21.05 -34.69
CA LEU A 52 -8.54 -19.86 -34.17
C LEU A 52 -7.55 -18.85 -33.57
N LEU A 53 -6.56 -19.33 -32.82
CA LEU A 53 -5.53 -18.47 -32.24
C LEU A 53 -4.65 -17.80 -33.32
N GLU A 54 -4.28 -18.52 -34.36
CA GLU A 54 -3.54 -17.98 -35.50
C GLU A 54 -4.37 -16.91 -36.23
N THR A 55 -5.66 -17.16 -36.42
CA THR A 55 -6.57 -16.25 -37.14
C THR A 55 -6.90 -15.00 -36.33
N TYR A 56 -7.19 -15.13 -35.03
CA TYR A 56 -7.78 -14.05 -34.23
C TYR A 56 -6.89 -13.58 -33.06
N GLY A 57 -5.89 -14.37 -32.68
CA GLY A 57 -5.11 -14.16 -31.45
C GLY A 57 -4.39 -12.82 -31.42
N LYS A 58 -3.75 -12.43 -32.53
CA LYS A 58 -3.06 -11.14 -32.62
C LYS A 58 -4.01 -9.96 -32.39
N ASN A 59 -5.17 -9.98 -33.05
CA ASN A 59 -6.15 -8.88 -32.94
C ASN A 59 -6.78 -8.85 -31.54
N ALA A 60 -7.14 -10.00 -30.98
CA ALA A 60 -7.66 -10.09 -29.62
C ALA A 60 -6.63 -9.57 -28.58
N TRP A 61 -5.35 -9.91 -28.77
CA TRP A 61 -4.28 -9.42 -27.92
C TRP A 61 -4.10 -7.91 -28.00
N LEU A 62 -4.08 -7.34 -29.21
CA LEU A 62 -3.95 -5.89 -29.40
C LEU A 62 -5.13 -5.11 -28.80
N ILE A 63 -6.36 -5.60 -28.95
CA ILE A 63 -7.55 -4.97 -28.34
C ILE A 63 -7.44 -5.00 -26.82
N SER A 64 -7.06 -6.15 -26.26
CA SER A 64 -6.86 -6.29 -24.81
C SER A 64 -5.77 -5.35 -24.30
N ASN A 65 -4.66 -5.24 -25.04
CA ASN A 65 -3.57 -4.34 -24.71
C ASN A 65 -3.99 -2.87 -24.74
N ALA A 66 -4.70 -2.43 -25.78
CA ALA A 66 -5.23 -1.06 -25.87
C ALA A 66 -6.18 -0.74 -24.71
N ARG A 67 -7.04 -1.70 -24.33
CA ARG A 67 -7.91 -1.55 -23.16
C ARG A 67 -7.10 -1.40 -21.86
N LEU A 68 -6.05 -2.19 -21.67
CA LEU A 68 -5.18 -2.08 -20.50
C LEU A 68 -4.44 -0.73 -20.47
N GLU A 69 -4.04 -0.19 -21.62
CA GLU A 69 -3.45 1.15 -21.70
C GLU A 69 -4.46 2.24 -21.31
N ASP A 70 -5.72 2.11 -21.71
CA ASP A 70 -6.77 3.06 -21.32
C ASP A 70 -7.09 2.98 -19.83
N GLU A 71 -7.16 1.78 -19.25
CA GLU A 71 -7.31 1.57 -17.82
C GLU A 71 -6.12 2.16 -17.03
N LEU A 72 -4.89 1.97 -17.52
CA LEU A 72 -3.70 2.57 -16.92
C LEU A 72 -3.76 4.10 -16.94
N LYS A 73 -4.06 4.71 -18.09
CA LYS A 73 -4.16 6.17 -18.23
C LYS A 73 -5.26 6.76 -17.34
N ALA A 74 -6.36 6.04 -17.14
CA ALA A 74 -7.42 6.46 -16.23
C ALA A 74 -6.93 6.49 -14.78
N LEU A 75 -6.28 5.40 -14.34
CA LEU A 75 -5.70 5.31 -12.99
C LEU A 75 -4.61 6.37 -12.75
N GLU A 76 -3.74 6.63 -13.73
CA GLU A 76 -2.73 7.68 -13.63
C GLU A 76 -3.37 9.06 -13.43
N ARG A 77 -4.47 9.36 -14.13
CA ARG A 77 -5.20 10.62 -13.94
C ARG A 77 -5.84 10.72 -12.55
N GLU A 78 -6.40 9.62 -12.04
CA GLU A 78 -6.96 9.59 -10.68
C GLU A 78 -5.87 9.85 -9.63
N VAL A 79 -4.68 9.27 -9.81
CA VAL A 79 -3.53 9.49 -8.93
C VAL A 79 -3.09 10.95 -8.97
N GLU A 80 -2.96 11.56 -10.15
CA GLU A 80 -2.57 12.96 -10.27
C GLU A 80 -3.62 13.91 -9.67
N ALA A 81 -4.92 13.63 -9.87
CA ALA A 81 -5.99 14.39 -9.23
C ALA A 81 -5.91 14.31 -7.70
N ALA A 82 -5.73 13.11 -7.14
CA ALA A 82 -5.60 12.91 -5.69
C ALA A 82 -4.36 13.62 -5.11
N LYS A 83 -3.25 13.66 -5.84
CA LYS A 83 -2.05 14.43 -5.44
C LYS A 83 -2.33 15.92 -5.35
N LEU A 84 -3.04 16.49 -6.34
CA LEU A 84 -3.40 17.90 -6.34
C LEU A 84 -4.33 18.25 -5.18
N GLU A 85 -5.30 17.38 -4.87
CA GLU A 85 -6.18 17.54 -3.71
C GLU A 85 -5.37 17.51 -2.40
N LEU A 86 -4.44 16.57 -2.26
CA LEU A 86 -3.55 16.47 -1.11
C LEU A 86 -2.71 17.75 -0.95
N GLU A 87 -2.12 18.25 -2.05
CA GLU A 87 -1.33 19.48 -2.04
C GLU A 87 -2.17 20.68 -1.60
N ALA A 88 -3.40 20.80 -2.10
CA ALA A 88 -4.31 21.89 -1.71
C ALA A 88 -4.64 21.84 -0.21
N VAL A 89 -4.94 20.66 0.33
CA VAL A 89 -5.20 20.47 1.77
C VAL A 89 -3.97 20.81 2.60
N GLU A 90 -2.79 20.35 2.19
CA GLU A 90 -1.53 20.61 2.89
C GLU A 90 -1.17 22.11 2.88
N GLN A 91 -1.36 22.79 1.74
CA GLN A 91 -1.16 24.24 1.64
C GLN A 91 -2.13 25.00 2.56
N GLY A 92 -3.41 24.64 2.56
CA GLY A 92 -4.41 25.23 3.46
C GLY A 92 -4.05 25.03 4.93
N ARG A 93 -3.65 23.81 5.30
CA ARG A 93 -3.19 23.47 6.66
C ARG A 93 -1.98 24.31 7.06
N ARG A 94 -0.97 24.43 6.20
CA ARG A 94 0.24 25.24 6.46
C ARG A 94 -0.09 26.72 6.64
N ALA A 95 -0.95 27.27 5.78
CA ALA A 95 -1.37 28.67 5.89
C ALA A 95 -2.07 28.94 7.23
N MET A 96 -3.02 28.09 7.63
CA MET A 96 -3.71 28.20 8.92
C MET A 96 -2.74 28.12 10.10
N GLN A 97 -1.82 27.16 10.08
CA GLN A 97 -0.82 27.01 11.14
C GLN A 97 0.14 28.21 11.21
N SER A 98 0.59 28.72 10.06
CA SER A 98 1.46 29.90 10.01
C SER A 98 0.77 31.15 10.52
N ASN A 99 -0.53 31.33 10.24
CA ASN A 99 -1.30 32.48 10.70
C ASN A 99 -1.46 32.50 12.23
N VAL A 100 -1.63 31.34 12.85
CA VAL A 100 -1.81 31.22 14.31
C VAL A 100 -0.46 31.20 15.06
N ALA A 101 0.63 30.84 14.39
CA ALA A 101 1.96 30.74 15.01
C ALA A 101 2.40 32.05 15.68
N GLY A 102 2.18 33.20 15.04
CA GLY A 102 2.55 34.51 15.61
C GLY A 102 1.73 34.88 16.85
N GLU A 103 0.43 34.57 16.87
CA GLU A 103 -0.42 34.79 18.03
C GLU A 103 0.02 33.91 19.21
N LEU A 104 0.29 32.63 18.96
CA LEU A 104 0.81 31.72 19.98
C LEU A 104 2.14 32.19 20.57
N GLN A 105 3.07 32.65 19.73
CA GLN A 105 4.33 33.23 20.19
C GLN A 105 4.11 34.49 21.05
N GLY A 106 3.22 35.38 20.63
CA GLY A 106 2.87 36.58 21.40
C GLY A 106 2.24 36.25 22.76
N LEU A 107 1.35 35.26 22.80
CA LEU A 107 0.74 34.76 24.04
C LEU A 107 1.79 34.12 24.96
N GLU A 108 2.71 33.32 24.41
CA GLU A 108 3.80 32.71 25.17
C GLU A 108 4.73 33.77 25.79
N GLU A 109 5.15 34.75 25.00
CA GLU A 109 6.00 35.85 25.48
C GLU A 109 5.30 36.67 26.57
N THR A 110 4.02 37.01 26.35
CA THR A 110 3.22 37.79 27.29
C THR A 110 3.05 37.04 28.61
N TRP A 111 2.75 35.75 28.54
CA TRP A 111 2.67 34.87 29.70
C TRP A 111 4.00 34.81 30.45
N ARG A 112 5.12 34.58 29.75
CA ARG A 112 6.46 34.52 30.36
C ARG A 112 6.83 35.83 31.06
N LYS A 113 6.57 36.98 30.42
CA LYS A 113 6.78 38.32 31.04
C LYS A 113 5.85 38.54 32.23
N GLY A 114 4.60 38.11 32.16
CA GLY A 114 3.63 38.19 33.25
C GLY A 114 4.07 37.42 34.49
N VAL A 115 4.46 36.16 34.32
CA VAL A 115 4.99 35.31 35.40
C VAL A 115 6.27 35.89 35.98
N GLY A 116 7.20 36.36 35.14
CA GLY A 116 8.45 37.00 35.59
C GLY A 116 8.20 38.20 36.49
N ARG A 117 7.32 39.13 36.08
CA ARG A 117 6.96 40.30 36.90
C ARG A 117 6.29 39.93 38.22
N MET A 118 5.46 38.89 38.24
CA MET A 118 4.84 38.41 39.48
C MET A 118 5.89 37.90 40.46
N VAL A 119 6.87 37.13 39.98
CA VAL A 119 7.97 36.61 40.80
C VAL A 119 8.84 37.75 41.33
N GLU A 120 9.19 38.73 40.49
CA GLU A 120 9.95 39.92 40.90
C GLU A 120 9.21 40.72 41.98
N ALA A 121 7.90 40.92 41.83
CA ALA A 121 7.07 41.62 42.81
C ALA A 121 7.00 40.88 44.15
N GLN A 122 6.87 39.54 44.13
CA GLN A 122 6.90 38.73 45.34
C GLN A 122 8.26 38.81 46.05
N ALA A 123 9.37 38.75 45.31
CA ALA A 123 10.71 38.89 45.88
C ALA A 123 10.95 40.29 46.49
N ALA A 124 10.48 41.34 45.83
CA ALA A 124 10.56 42.70 46.35
C ALA A 124 9.71 42.88 47.63
N ALA A 125 8.50 42.33 47.65
CA ALA A 125 7.63 42.38 48.81
C ALA A 125 8.23 41.66 50.03
N GLU A 126 8.86 40.49 49.84
CA GLU A 126 9.57 39.80 50.92
C GLU A 126 10.78 40.59 51.41
N ARG A 127 11.58 41.18 50.51
CA ARG A 127 12.71 42.03 50.91
C ARG A 127 12.28 43.21 51.77
N VAL A 128 11.19 43.88 51.39
CA VAL A 128 10.62 44.99 52.18
C VAL A 128 10.13 44.51 53.55
N LYS A 129 9.53 43.32 53.64
CA LYS A 129 9.15 42.73 54.95
C LYS A 129 10.37 42.49 55.83
N GLU A 130 11.44 41.92 55.29
CA GLU A 130 12.69 41.70 56.02
C GLU A 130 13.28 43.02 56.56
N GLU A 131 13.35 44.06 55.72
CA GLU A 131 13.82 45.39 56.13
C GLU A 131 12.97 46.00 57.26
N ILE A 132 11.64 45.85 57.21
CA ILE A 132 10.74 46.32 58.27
C ILE A 132 11.00 45.57 59.58
N LEU A 133 11.16 44.25 59.52
CA LEU A 133 11.46 43.43 60.71
C LEU A 133 12.81 43.80 61.32
N GLU A 134 13.80 44.09 60.49
CA GLU A 134 15.13 44.52 60.93
C GLU A 134 15.10 45.91 61.59
N ARG A 135 14.43 46.90 60.98
CA ARG A 135 14.25 48.23 61.60
C ARG A 135 13.49 48.17 62.93
N ARG A 136 12.47 47.32 63.03
CA ARG A 136 11.74 47.11 64.29
C ARG A 136 12.62 46.51 65.38
N ARG A 137 13.54 45.60 65.04
CA ARG A 137 14.53 45.06 65.99
C ARG A 137 15.52 46.12 66.45
N GLN A 138 15.98 46.99 65.55
CA GLN A 138 16.92 48.08 65.87
C GLN A 138 16.30 49.17 66.75
N GLY A 139 15.02 49.51 66.56
CA GLY A 139 14.32 50.51 67.39
C GLY A 139 13.78 49.99 68.73
N ALA A 140 13.87 48.67 68.98
CA ALA A 140 13.53 48.05 70.26
C ALA A 140 14.76 47.82 71.15
N SER A 141 15.95 48.23 70.69
CA SER A 141 17.22 48.33 71.44
C SER A 141 17.49 49.77 71.84
#